data_AF-A0A852SSV4-F1
#
_entry.id   AF-A0A852SSV4-F1
#
_cell.length_a   1.000
_cell.length_b   1.000
_cell.length_c   1.000
_cell.angle_alpha   90.00
_cell.angle_beta   90.00
_cell.angle_gamma   90.00
#
_symmetry.space_group_name_H-M   'P 1'
#
loop_
_entity.id
_entity.type
_entity.pdbx_description
1 polymer ?
#
loop_
_entity_poly.entity_id
_entity_poly.type
_entity_poly.pdbx_seq_one_letter_code
_entity_poly.pdbx_strand_id
1 'polypeptide(L)'
;MTDLLPVFAGLGFGLSLIVAIGAQNAFVLRQGLLRRHILPVVAVCALSDAVLIALGISGLGLVFERLPVLMVIARIAGAAFLIVYGFLAARRALRPAALGEEGPRSSAGLAATISTALALTWLNPHVYLDTVVLLGSVANSHGDSRWLFGLGAMAGSVIWFTALGFGARLLQPIFARPGAWRVLDGIIALVMLAIAASLLLGL
;
A
#
# COMPACT_ATOMS: atom_id res chain seq x y z
N MET A 1 24.25 -24.94 10.15
CA MET A 1 23.70 -24.44 8.87
C MET A 1 22.45 -23.66 9.24
N THR A 2 22.41 -22.36 8.98
CA THR A 2 21.17 -21.58 9.18
C THR A 2 20.14 -22.10 8.19
N ASP A 3 19.05 -22.69 8.69
CA ASP A 3 17.95 -23.13 7.85
C ASP A 3 17.36 -21.91 7.15
N LEU A 4 17.51 -21.85 5.82
CA LEU A 4 16.98 -20.78 4.97
C LEU A 4 15.49 -20.94 4.68
N LEU A 5 14.91 -22.11 5.01
CA LEU A 5 13.50 -22.42 4.79
C LEU A 5 12.54 -21.38 5.39
N PRO A 6 12.72 -20.86 6.63
CA PRO A 6 11.86 -19.82 7.18
C PRO A 6 11.91 -18.54 6.36
N VAL A 7 13.07 -18.17 5.79
CA VAL A 7 13.20 -16.98 4.94
C VAL A 7 12.37 -17.12 3.68
N PHE A 8 12.43 -18.26 2.99
CA PHE A 8 11.61 -18.50 1.79
C PHE A 8 10.12 -18.59 2.12
N ALA A 9 9.77 -19.21 3.25
CA ALA A 9 8.38 -19.25 3.72
C ALA A 9 7.84 -17.84 4.01
N GLY A 10 8.62 -17.01 4.70
CA GLY A 10 8.28 -15.62 4.98
C GLY A 10 8.15 -14.77 3.72
N LEU A 11 9.06 -14.96 2.76
CA LEU A 11 8.99 -14.30 1.46
C LEU A 11 7.71 -14.67 0.71
N GLY A 12 7.39 -15.97 0.61
CA GLY A 12 6.19 -16.44 -0.07
C GLY A 12 4.91 -15.95 0.62
N PHE A 13 4.86 -16.03 1.94
CA PHE A 13 3.70 -15.59 2.72
C PHE A 13 3.51 -14.06 2.62
N GLY A 14 4.58 -13.28 2.81
CA GLY A 14 4.55 -11.83 2.67
C GLY A 14 4.08 -11.40 1.28
N LEU A 15 4.62 -12.01 0.22
CA LEU A 15 4.16 -11.75 -1.15
C LEU A 15 2.67 -12.09 -1.34
N SER A 16 2.18 -13.20 -0.79
CA SER A 16 0.77 -13.59 -0.94
C SER A 16 -0.19 -12.54 -0.37
N LEU A 17 0.19 -11.86 0.72
CA LEU A 17 -0.61 -10.81 1.35
C LEU A 17 -0.48 -9.47 0.61
N ILE A 18 0.73 -9.10 0.20
CA ILE A 18 1.02 -7.77 -0.37
C ILE A 18 0.55 -7.67 -1.83
N VAL A 19 0.55 -8.77 -2.59
CA VAL A 19 0.18 -8.78 -4.02
C VAL A 19 -1.29 -8.43 -4.25
N ALA A 20 -2.16 -8.70 -3.27
CA ALA A 20 -3.57 -8.36 -3.35
C ALA A 20 -3.72 -6.86 -3.72
N ILE A 21 -4.45 -6.58 -4.81
CA ILE A 21 -4.55 -5.21 -5.32
C ILE A 21 -5.43 -4.38 -4.39
N GLY A 22 -4.78 -3.55 -3.59
CA GLY A 22 -5.42 -2.54 -2.73
C GLY A 22 -5.11 -1.11 -3.14
N ALA A 23 -5.54 -0.18 -2.29
CA ALA A 23 -5.34 1.25 -2.47
C ALA A 23 -3.85 1.65 -2.62
N GLN A 24 -2.97 1.07 -1.79
CA GLN A 24 -1.53 1.31 -1.82
C GLN A 24 -0.89 0.84 -3.15
N ASN A 25 -1.21 -0.37 -3.61
CA ASN A 25 -0.70 -0.91 -4.88
C ASN A 25 -1.15 -0.06 -6.08
N ALA A 26 -2.42 0.38 -6.09
CA ALA A 26 -2.93 1.25 -7.15
C ALA A 26 -2.22 2.62 -7.17
N PHE A 27 -1.87 3.16 -5.99
CA PHE A 27 -1.10 4.39 -5.88
C PHE A 27 0.35 4.22 -6.37
N VAL A 28 1.05 3.16 -5.94
CA VAL A 28 2.42 2.85 -6.38
C VAL A 28 2.47 2.69 -7.90
N LEU A 29 1.52 1.95 -8.47
CA LEU A 29 1.39 1.76 -9.92
C LEU A 29 1.23 3.09 -10.65
N ARG A 30 0.35 3.98 -10.14
CA ARG A 30 0.15 5.32 -10.73
C ARG A 30 1.43 6.14 -10.71
N GLN A 31 2.14 6.19 -9.58
CA GLN A 31 3.40 6.95 -9.48
C GLN A 31 4.50 6.36 -10.38
N GLY A 32 4.53 5.03 -10.51
CA GLY A 32 5.35 4.30 -11.47
C GLY A 32 5.09 4.69 -12.92
N LEU A 33 3.82 4.73 -13.32
CA LEU A 33 3.40 5.16 -14.66
C LEU A 33 3.76 6.62 -14.95
N LEU A 34 3.55 7.51 -13.97
CA LEU A 34 3.90 8.92 -14.04
C LEU A 34 5.42 9.18 -13.99
N ARG A 35 6.22 8.18 -13.60
CA ARG A 35 7.66 8.29 -13.32
C ARG A 35 8.01 9.37 -12.30
N ARG A 36 7.11 9.64 -11.36
CA ARG A 36 7.31 10.67 -10.33
C ARG A 36 7.48 10.02 -8.97
N HIS A 37 8.53 10.44 -8.26
CA HIS A 37 8.78 10.06 -6.87
C HIS A 37 8.73 8.53 -6.59
N ILE A 38 9.06 7.69 -7.59
CA ILE A 38 8.97 6.22 -7.48
C ILE A 38 9.79 5.72 -6.31
N LEU A 39 11.07 6.10 -6.26
CA LEU A 39 11.99 5.64 -5.21
C LEU A 39 11.50 6.03 -3.80
N PRO A 40 11.14 7.31 -3.53
CA PRO A 40 10.51 7.68 -2.26
C PRO A 40 9.27 6.85 -1.90
N VAL A 41 8.37 6.62 -2.87
CA VAL A 41 7.12 5.86 -2.62
C VAL A 41 7.43 4.40 -2.29
N VAL A 42 8.30 3.76 -3.07
CA VAL A 42 8.74 2.37 -2.81
C VAL A 42 9.42 2.26 -1.45
N ALA A 43 10.29 3.21 -1.11
CA ALA A 43 10.96 3.24 0.19
C ALA A 43 9.96 3.39 1.34
N VAL A 44 9.00 4.32 1.24
CA VAL A 44 7.97 4.53 2.27
C VAL A 44 7.12 3.27 2.47
N CYS A 45 6.67 2.63 1.38
CA CYS A 45 5.89 1.40 1.46
C CYS A 45 6.69 0.26 2.10
N ALA A 46 7.90 -0.01 1.60
CA ALA A 46 8.73 -1.10 2.11
C ALA A 46 9.18 -0.88 3.57
N LEU A 47 9.51 0.37 3.95
CA LEU A 47 9.86 0.71 5.33
C LEU A 47 8.67 0.60 6.27
N SER A 48 7.49 1.05 5.84
CA SER A 48 6.26 0.91 6.64
C SER A 48 5.90 -0.55 6.86
N ASP A 49 5.97 -1.38 5.81
CA ASP A 49 5.78 -2.82 5.92
C ASP A 49 6.80 -3.45 6.86
N ALA A 50 8.09 -3.09 6.76
CA ALA A 50 9.13 -3.62 7.63
C ALA A 50 8.88 -3.28 9.10
N VAL A 51 8.43 -2.05 9.40
CA VAL A 51 8.04 -1.65 10.75
C VAL A 51 6.84 -2.46 11.23
N LEU A 52 5.79 -2.59 10.41
CA LEU A 52 4.58 -3.35 10.77
C LEU A 52 4.88 -4.85 10.99
N ILE A 53 5.69 -5.46 10.13
CA ILE A 53 6.15 -6.85 10.28
C ILE A 53 6.94 -7.00 11.59
N ALA A 54 7.87 -6.10 11.88
CA ALA A 54 8.64 -6.13 13.13
C ALA A 54 7.75 -5.96 14.37
N LEU A 55 6.75 -5.09 14.31
CA LEU A 55 5.75 -4.92 15.37
C LEU A 55 4.91 -6.18 15.58
N GLY A 56 4.52 -6.87 14.49
CA GLY A 56 3.82 -8.14 14.56
C GLY A 56 4.65 -9.25 15.20
N ILE A 57 5.92 -9.39 14.79
CA ILE A 57 6.83 -10.42 15.31
C ILE A 57 7.18 -10.18 16.78
N SER A 58 7.42 -8.91 17.16
CA SER A 58 7.75 -8.55 18.54
C SER A 58 6.59 -8.71 19.53
N GLY A 59 5.38 -9.00 19.05
CA GLY A 59 4.19 -9.15 19.89
C GLY A 59 3.57 -7.82 20.33
N LEU A 60 4.19 -6.69 19.98
CA LEU A 60 3.60 -5.35 20.16
C LEU A 60 2.32 -5.18 19.35
N GLY A 61 2.13 -6.02 18.33
CA GLY A 61 0.89 -6.13 17.57
C GLY A 61 -0.37 -6.41 18.39
N LEU A 62 -0.23 -7.13 19.50
CA LEU A 62 -1.34 -7.45 20.41
C LEU A 62 -1.89 -6.21 21.14
N VAL A 63 -1.13 -5.11 21.16
CA VAL A 63 -1.59 -3.83 21.70
C VAL A 63 -2.71 -3.24 20.84
N PHE A 64 -2.69 -3.48 19.52
CA PHE A 64 -3.75 -3.00 18.62
C PHE A 64 -5.08 -3.71 18.85
N GLU A 65 -5.08 -4.99 19.26
CA GLU A 65 -6.29 -5.72 19.67
C GLU A 65 -6.92 -5.12 20.94
N ARG A 66 -6.09 -4.54 21.82
CA ARG A 66 -6.54 -3.96 23.09
C ARG A 66 -6.95 -2.49 22.99
N LEU A 67 -6.73 -1.85 21.83
CA LEU A 67 -7.05 -0.45 21.57
C LEU A 67 -8.11 -0.31 20.47
N PRO A 68 -9.37 -0.75 20.72
CA PRO A 68 -10.44 -0.67 19.72
C PRO A 68 -10.71 0.78 19.27
N VAL A 69 -10.49 1.75 20.16
CA VAL A 69 -10.60 3.18 19.84
C VAL A 69 -9.62 3.59 18.73
N LEU A 70 -8.39 3.06 18.71
CA LEU A 70 -7.40 3.38 17.68
C LEU A 70 -7.85 2.85 16.31
N MET A 71 -8.43 1.65 16.27
CA MET A 71 -9.01 1.08 15.04
C MET A 71 -10.20 1.91 14.53
N VAL A 72 -11.07 2.39 15.43
CA VAL A 72 -12.19 3.27 15.07
C VAL A 72 -11.68 4.60 14.50
N ILE A 73 -10.70 5.23 15.15
CA ILE A 73 -10.09 6.47 14.65
C ILE A 73 -9.44 6.24 13.28
N ALA A 74 -8.66 5.16 13.13
CA ALA A 74 -8.04 4.81 11.85
C ALA A 74 -9.09 4.57 10.75
N ARG A 75 -10.20 3.88 11.06
CA ARG A 75 -11.33 3.67 10.13
C ARG A 75 -11.96 4.98 9.68
N ILE A 76 -12.28 5.87 10.62
CA ILE A 76 -12.94 7.15 10.30
C ILE A 76 -11.98 8.06 9.51
N ALA A 77 -10.74 8.21 9.98
CA ALA A 77 -9.74 9.03 9.31
C ALA A 77 -9.37 8.47 7.93
N GLY A 78 -9.21 7.15 7.82
CA GLY A 78 -8.95 6.43 6.58
C GLY A 78 -10.12 6.57 5.59
N ALA A 79 -11.36 6.38 6.04
CA ALA A 79 -12.54 6.56 5.20
C ALA A 79 -12.64 8.00 4.67
N ALA A 80 -12.47 8.99 5.53
CA ALA A 80 -12.48 10.40 5.11
C ALA A 80 -11.40 10.69 4.06
N PHE A 81 -10.17 10.21 4.30
CA PHE A 81 -9.07 10.36 3.35
C PHE A 81 -9.36 9.67 2.00
N LEU A 82 -9.83 8.43 2.03
CA LEU A 82 -10.13 7.63 0.85
C LEU A 82 -11.30 8.20 0.05
N ILE A 83 -12.32 8.77 0.70
CA ILE A 83 -13.42 9.48 0.01
C ILE A 83 -12.88 10.68 -0.76
N VAL A 84 -12.08 11.52 -0.10
CA VAL A 84 -11.46 12.69 -0.75
C VAL A 84 -10.58 12.25 -1.92
N TYR A 85 -9.70 11.28 -1.69
CA TYR A 85 -8.79 10.79 -2.72
C TYR A 85 -9.52 10.12 -3.89
N GLY A 86 -10.55 9.33 -3.59
CA GLY A 86 -11.41 8.67 -4.57
C GLY A 86 -12.20 9.68 -5.42
N PHE A 87 -12.73 10.74 -4.81
CA PHE A 87 -13.40 11.81 -5.55
C PHE A 87 -12.44 12.58 -6.46
N LEU A 88 -11.22 12.85 -5.99
CA LEU A 88 -10.16 13.44 -6.82
C LEU A 88 -9.80 12.53 -8.00
N ALA A 89 -9.75 11.21 -7.81
CA ALA A 89 -9.53 10.25 -8.88
C ALA A 89 -10.71 10.21 -9.87
N ALA A 90 -11.95 10.20 -9.39
CA ALA A 90 -13.15 10.26 -10.23
C ALA A 90 -13.17 11.53 -11.10
N ARG A 91 -12.82 12.67 -10.50
CA ARG A 91 -12.72 13.94 -11.23
C ARG A 91 -11.67 13.87 -12.36
N ARG A 92 -10.51 13.24 -12.11
CA ARG A 92 -9.47 13.01 -13.12
C ARG A 92 -9.93 12.06 -14.23
N ALA A 93 -10.71 11.03 -13.90
CA ALA A 93 -11.28 10.13 -14.89
C ALA A 93 -12.29 10.84 -15.82
N LEU A 94 -13.14 11.72 -15.26
CA LEU A 94 -14.18 12.44 -16.00
C LEU A 94 -13.62 13.61 -16.82
N ARG A 95 -12.59 14.29 -16.30
CA ARG A 95 -11.90 15.40 -16.96
C ARG A 95 -10.40 15.08 -17.03
N PRO A 96 -9.95 14.19 -17.94
CA PRO A 96 -8.53 14.04 -18.17
C PRO A 96 -8.04 15.36 -18.75
N ALA A 97 -7.31 16.14 -17.95
CA ALA A 97 -6.58 17.27 -18.46
C ALA A 97 -5.70 16.75 -19.60
N ALA A 98 -5.69 17.44 -20.74
CA ALA A 98 -4.68 17.19 -21.74
C ALA A 98 -3.33 17.31 -21.03
N LEU A 99 -2.43 16.33 -21.24
CA LEU A 99 -1.13 16.18 -20.58
C LEU A 99 -0.14 17.35 -20.85
N GLY A 100 -0.62 18.57 -21.14
CA GLY A 100 0.16 19.77 -21.42
C GLY A 100 -0.37 21.09 -20.80
N GLU A 101 -1.55 21.13 -20.18
CA GLU A 101 -2.07 22.38 -19.55
C GLU A 101 -1.69 22.51 -18.07
N GLU A 102 -1.23 21.41 -17.48
CA GLU A 102 -0.74 21.34 -16.12
C GLU A 102 0.69 21.90 -16.06
N GLY A 103 0.81 23.24 -16.02
CA GLY A 103 2.09 23.93 -15.81
C GLY A 103 2.82 23.45 -14.54
N PRO A 104 4.10 23.84 -14.33
CA PRO A 104 5.00 23.29 -13.30
C PRO A 104 4.49 23.26 -11.85
N ARG A 105 3.35 23.89 -11.56
CA ARG A 105 2.71 24.03 -10.24
C ARG A 105 1.58 23.04 -9.95
N SER A 106 1.22 22.18 -10.91
CA SER A 106 0.05 21.25 -10.81
C SER A 106 0.41 19.83 -10.37
N SER A 107 1.71 19.48 -10.41
CA SER A 107 2.23 18.23 -9.87
C SER A 107 2.10 18.22 -8.35
N ALA A 108 1.47 17.19 -7.79
CA ALA A 108 1.63 16.91 -6.35
C ALA A 108 3.13 16.84 -6.03
N GLY A 109 3.58 17.63 -5.06
CA GLY A 109 4.98 17.65 -4.64
C GLY A 109 5.37 16.34 -3.93
N LEU A 110 6.68 16.16 -3.71
CA LEU A 110 7.22 15.01 -2.98
C LEU A 110 6.51 14.79 -1.63
N ALA A 111 6.30 15.87 -0.87
CA ALA A 111 5.64 15.83 0.43
C ALA A 111 4.20 15.29 0.35
N ALA A 112 3.41 15.75 -0.62
CA ALA A 112 2.05 15.26 -0.84
C ALA A 112 2.01 13.79 -1.29
N THR A 113 3.01 13.37 -2.06
CA THR A 113 3.14 11.98 -2.53
C THR A 113 3.49 11.05 -1.37
N ILE A 114 4.46 11.44 -0.53
CA ILE A 114 4.85 10.69 0.67
C ILE A 114 3.72 10.65 1.69
N SER A 115 3.03 11.78 1.94
CA SER A 115 1.91 11.80 2.88
C SER A 115 0.75 10.93 2.41
N THR A 116 0.48 10.88 1.10
CA THR A 116 -0.52 9.97 0.53
C THR A 116 -0.10 8.51 0.72
N ALA A 117 1.17 8.16 0.44
CA ALA A 117 1.66 6.79 0.66
C ALA A 117 1.54 6.38 2.13
N LEU A 118 1.98 7.23 3.06
CA LEU A 118 1.84 7.00 4.50
C LEU A 118 0.38 6.88 4.93
N ALA A 119 -0.50 7.76 4.46
CA ALA A 119 -1.92 7.70 4.77
C ALA A 119 -2.55 6.39 4.28
N LEU A 120 -2.25 5.97 3.06
CA LEU A 120 -2.76 4.71 2.50
C LEU A 120 -2.26 3.48 3.25
N THR A 121 -1.05 3.50 3.80
CA THR A 121 -0.52 2.40 4.60
C THR A 121 -1.07 2.42 6.03
N TRP A 122 -0.92 3.54 6.75
CA TRP A 122 -1.17 3.62 8.19
C TRP A 122 -2.63 3.88 8.56
N LEU A 123 -3.42 4.54 7.71
CA LEU A 123 -4.86 4.69 7.96
C LEU A 123 -5.68 3.50 7.45
N ASN A 124 -5.02 2.46 6.94
CA ASN A 124 -5.69 1.25 6.50
C ASN A 124 -5.80 0.25 7.67
N PRO A 125 -6.98 0.07 8.30
CA PRO A 125 -7.13 -0.86 9.41
C PRO A 125 -6.84 -2.31 9.03
N HIS A 126 -6.97 -2.68 7.75
CA HIS A 126 -6.65 -4.04 7.29
C HIS A 126 -5.16 -4.34 7.40
N VAL A 127 -4.26 -3.35 7.27
CA VAL A 127 -2.81 -3.60 7.38
C VAL A 127 -2.42 -4.15 8.76
N TYR A 128 -3.14 -3.75 9.80
CA TYR A 128 -2.88 -4.24 11.15
C TYR A 128 -3.36 -5.68 11.33
N LEU A 129 -4.49 -6.04 10.72
CA LEU A 129 -4.97 -7.42 10.76
C LEU A 129 -4.07 -8.34 9.94
N ASP A 130 -3.71 -7.93 8.72
CA ASP A 130 -2.98 -8.77 7.77
C ASP A 130 -1.48 -8.88 8.12
N THR A 131 -0.83 -7.75 8.41
CA THR A 131 0.62 -7.69 8.60
C THR A 131 1.02 -7.84 10.07
N VAL A 132 0.29 -7.18 10.97
CA VAL A 132 0.69 -7.15 12.39
C VAL A 132 0.17 -8.39 13.12
N VAL A 133 -1.12 -8.73 12.95
CA VAL A 133 -1.74 -9.88 13.64
C VAL A 133 -1.48 -11.19 12.89
N LEU A 134 -1.95 -11.32 11.64
CA LEU A 134 -1.88 -12.58 10.90
C LEU A 134 -0.42 -12.96 10.59
N LEU A 135 0.32 -12.11 9.89
CA LEU A 135 1.73 -12.40 9.59
C LEU A 135 2.59 -12.51 10.85
N GLY A 136 2.35 -11.68 11.87
CA GLY A 136 2.99 -11.80 13.17
C GLY A 136 2.74 -13.16 13.85
N SER A 137 1.50 -13.67 13.82
CA SER A 137 1.15 -14.97 14.39
C SER A 137 1.84 -16.13 13.66
N VAL A 138 1.87 -16.10 12.33
CA VAL A 138 2.54 -17.12 11.50
C VAL A 138 4.06 -17.04 11.71
N ALA A 139 4.63 -15.84 11.78
CA ALA A 139 6.05 -15.70 12.08
C ALA A 139 6.39 -16.28 13.46
N ASN A 140 5.59 -16.00 14.49
CA ASN A 140 5.81 -16.53 15.84
C ASN A 140 5.63 -18.05 15.94
N SER A 141 4.88 -18.69 15.04
CA SER A 141 4.80 -20.16 14.98
C SER A 141 6.12 -20.83 14.58
N HIS A 142 7.09 -20.07 14.07
CA HIS A 142 8.43 -20.55 13.72
C HIS A 142 9.43 -20.51 14.88
N GLY A 143 8.99 -20.16 16.11
CA GLY A 143 9.82 -20.16 17.31
C GLY A 143 11.04 -19.23 17.18
N ASP A 144 12.23 -19.78 17.42
CA ASP A 144 13.50 -19.02 17.35
C ASP A 144 13.78 -18.44 15.95
N SER A 145 13.23 -19.05 14.89
CA SER A 145 13.41 -18.64 13.49
C SER A 145 12.44 -17.56 13.01
N ARG A 146 11.56 -17.03 13.88
CA ARG A 146 10.54 -16.01 13.53
C ARG A 146 11.11 -14.77 12.84
N TRP A 147 12.31 -14.34 13.23
CA TRP A 147 12.96 -13.17 12.63
C TRP A 147 13.52 -13.47 11.23
N LEU A 148 13.95 -14.71 10.97
CA LEU A 148 14.34 -15.15 9.63
C LEU A 148 13.13 -15.17 8.70
N PHE A 149 11.98 -15.65 9.19
CA PHE A 149 10.71 -15.54 8.48
C PHE A 149 10.35 -14.07 8.21
N GLY A 150 10.44 -13.21 9.23
CA GLY A 150 10.21 -11.77 9.09
C GLY A 150 11.09 -11.10 8.03
N LEU A 151 12.39 -11.40 8.02
CA LEU A 151 13.32 -10.90 7.00
C LEU A 151 12.92 -11.35 5.59
N GLY A 152 12.45 -12.59 5.45
CA GLY A 152 11.87 -13.09 4.21
C GLY A 152 10.69 -12.24 3.74
N ALA A 153 9.73 -11.98 4.63
CA ALA A 153 8.56 -11.16 4.32
C ALA A 153 8.92 -9.71 3.97
N MET A 154 9.86 -9.10 4.71
CA MET A 154 10.39 -7.75 4.42
C MET A 154 11.06 -7.70 3.05
N ALA A 155 11.87 -8.71 2.71
CA ALA A 155 12.47 -8.83 1.38
C ALA A 155 11.41 -8.97 0.29
N GLY A 156 10.35 -9.77 0.54
CA GLY A 156 9.20 -9.87 -0.34
C GLY A 156 8.54 -8.51 -0.63
N SER A 157 8.34 -7.69 0.40
CA SER A 157 7.80 -6.33 0.26
C SER A 157 8.70 -5.44 -0.61
N VAL A 158 10.01 -5.42 -0.34
CA VAL A 158 10.99 -4.65 -1.12
C VAL A 158 10.98 -5.09 -2.59
N ILE A 159 11.02 -6.41 -2.84
CA ILE A 159 11.00 -6.97 -4.19
C ILE A 159 9.71 -6.56 -4.90
N TRP A 160 8.56 -6.72 -4.25
CA TRP A 160 7.27 -6.42 -4.84
C TRP A 160 7.10 -4.93 -5.16
N PHE A 161 7.32 -4.02 -4.21
CA PHE A 161 7.13 -2.60 -4.46
C PHE A 161 8.14 -2.05 -5.47
N THR A 162 9.37 -2.57 -5.48
CA THR A 162 10.36 -2.24 -6.52
C THR A 162 9.89 -2.72 -7.88
N ALA A 163 9.45 -3.99 -7.98
CA ALA A 163 8.95 -4.57 -9.22
C ALA A 163 7.70 -3.83 -9.73
N LEU A 164 6.74 -3.51 -8.86
CA LEU A 164 5.52 -2.79 -9.23
C LEU A 164 5.82 -1.34 -9.62
N GLY A 165 6.56 -0.60 -8.79
CA GLY A 165 6.85 0.81 -9.01
C GLY A 165 7.71 1.07 -10.24
N PHE A 166 8.82 0.33 -10.41
CA PHE A 166 9.69 0.49 -11.58
C PHE A 166 9.19 -0.30 -12.79
N GLY A 167 8.53 -1.44 -12.60
CA GLY A 167 7.96 -2.26 -13.67
C GLY A 167 6.72 -1.64 -14.31
N ALA A 168 6.03 -0.73 -13.62
CA ALA A 168 4.94 0.09 -14.18
C ALA A 168 5.31 0.77 -15.50
N ARG A 169 6.60 1.09 -15.71
CA ARG A 169 7.11 1.66 -16.97
C ARG A 169 6.79 0.80 -18.21
N LEU A 170 6.69 -0.52 -18.04
CA LEU A 170 6.39 -1.45 -19.14
C LEU A 170 4.96 -1.28 -19.66
N LEU A 171 4.06 -0.73 -18.85
CA LEU A 171 2.68 -0.45 -19.22
C LEU A 171 2.52 0.93 -19.90
N GLN A 172 3.56 1.76 -19.94
CA GLN A 172 3.49 3.11 -20.54
C GLN A 172 2.97 3.16 -21.97
N PRO A 173 3.29 2.22 -22.88
CA PRO A 173 2.74 2.24 -24.24
C PRO A 173 1.21 2.14 -24.25
N ILE A 174 0.62 1.42 -23.30
CA ILE A 174 -0.84 1.31 -23.15
C ILE A 174 -1.43 2.64 -22.66
N PHE A 175 -0.71 3.32 -21.76
CA PHE A 175 -1.07 4.62 -21.20
C PHE A 175 -0.78 5.82 -22.12
N ALA A 176 -0.28 5.60 -23.33
CA ALA A 176 -0.25 6.62 -24.38
C ALA A 176 -1.67 7.03 -24.83
N ARG A 177 -2.67 6.16 -24.62
CA ARG A 177 -4.07 6.43 -24.93
C ARG A 177 -4.75 7.12 -23.73
N PRO A 178 -5.44 8.27 -23.93
CA PRO A 178 -6.18 8.93 -22.84
C PRO A 178 -7.22 8.03 -22.17
N GLY A 179 -7.80 7.07 -22.91
CA GLY A 179 -8.74 6.10 -22.36
C GLY A 179 -8.14 5.20 -21.27
N ALA A 180 -6.87 4.81 -21.37
CA ALA A 180 -6.22 3.98 -20.35
C ALA A 180 -6.07 4.73 -19.02
N TRP A 181 -5.76 6.04 -19.07
CA TRP A 181 -5.75 6.91 -17.88
C TRP A 181 -7.13 7.03 -17.26
N ARG A 182 -8.18 7.21 -18.06
CA ARG A 182 -9.56 7.25 -17.56
C ARG A 182 -9.95 5.97 -16.84
N VAL A 183 -9.61 4.81 -17.41
CA VAL A 183 -9.89 3.50 -16.81
C VAL A 183 -9.13 3.34 -15.51
N LEU A 184 -7.84 3.66 -15.47
CA LEU A 184 -7.04 3.57 -14.23
C LEU A 184 -7.57 4.50 -13.14
N ASP A 185 -7.81 5.78 -13.44
CA ASP A 185 -8.37 6.73 -12.46
C ASP A 185 -9.79 6.30 -12.01
N GLY A 186 -10.58 5.70 -12.91
CA GLY A 186 -11.88 5.12 -12.59
C GLY A 186 -11.78 3.92 -11.64
N ILE A 187 -10.84 2.99 -11.90
CA ILE A 187 -10.57 1.85 -11.00
C ILE A 187 -10.06 2.36 -9.65
N ILE A 188 -9.13 3.32 -9.62
CA ILE A 188 -8.65 3.93 -8.38
C ILE A 188 -9.82 4.55 -7.62
N ALA A 189 -10.66 5.35 -8.27
CA ALA A 189 -11.82 5.96 -7.62
C ALA A 189 -12.76 4.90 -7.03
N LEU A 190 -13.09 3.87 -7.82
CA LEU A 190 -13.95 2.77 -7.40
C LEU A 190 -13.38 2.02 -6.19
N VAL A 191 -12.10 1.62 -6.25
CA VAL A 191 -11.43 0.90 -5.16
C VAL A 191 -11.39 1.75 -3.89
N MET A 192 -11.04 3.03 -3.99
CA MET A 192 -10.93 3.92 -2.81
C MET A 192 -12.29 4.15 -2.16
N LEU A 193 -13.34 4.39 -2.95
CA LEU A 193 -14.70 4.58 -2.45
C LEU A 193 -15.30 3.28 -1.89
N ALA A 194 -15.02 2.13 -2.53
CA ALA A 194 -15.46 0.83 -2.04
C ALA A 194 -14.81 0.49 -0.69
N ILE A 195 -13.50 0.72 -0.56
CA ILE A 195 -12.80 0.53 0.73
C ILE A 195 -13.32 1.53 1.76
N ALA A 196 -13.51 2.81 1.42
CA ALA A 196 -14.06 3.77 2.37
C ALA A 196 -15.46 3.36 2.88
N ALA A 197 -16.32 2.85 1.99
CA ALA A 197 -17.61 2.32 2.37
C ALA A 197 -17.49 1.09 3.28
N SER A 198 -16.58 0.15 2.98
CA SER A 198 -16.37 -1.02 3.85
C SER A 198 -15.85 -0.63 5.23
N LEU A 199 -15.00 0.40 5.32
CA LEU A 199 -14.50 0.92 6.60
C LEU A 199 -15.62 1.52 7.45
N LEU A 200 -16.56 2.25 6.83
CA LEU A 200 -17.70 2.87 7.52
C LEU A 200 -18.78 1.86 7.91
N LEU A 201 -19.05 0.86 7.07
CA LEU A 201 -20.00 -0.21 7.37
C LEU A 201 -19.49 -1.17 8.46
N GLY A 202 -18.17 -1.22 8.67
CA GLY A 202 -17.56 -2.03 9.71
C GLY A 202 -17.47 -1.37 11.08
N LEU A 203 -17.86 -0.09 11.22
CA LEU A 203 -17.96 0.62 12.51
C LEU A 203 -19.11 0.05 13.36
#